data_AF-A0A1E7IBD4-F1
#
_entry.id   AF-A0A1E7IBD4-F1
#
_cell.length_a   1.000
_cell.length_b   1.000
_cell.length_c   1.000
_cell.angle_alpha   90.00
_cell.angle_beta   90.00
_cell.angle_gamma   90.00
#
_symmetry.space_group_name_H-M   'P 1'
#
loop_
_entity.id
_entity.type
_entity.pdbx_description
1 polymer ?
#
loop_
_entity_poly.entity_id
_entity_poly.type
_entity_poly.pdbx_seq_one_letter_code
_entity_poly.pdbx_strand_id
1 'polypeptide(L)'
;MSDDDSLVEEFFSEVNDKYYPQVLEGIDLLDEEQIEEGIEVLSRPLHTIKGVTGFMTGFEPASGFTHKVESYLKKMESGEVGRTLPQIALAIESVNSIFILIEQLRNTGTYDEEFTSSIENRLLGEGKVVEGPADSGLNPIEIESVDGAEIISLAVNRFYLASQRNPVKDVLQDIETGHRVLLDFSNTLSVGSSLFEMIASFSQDLEIGIIGMNSLCSANFHTWGFSRYLTEYDSREIFLSNNLSGANV
;
A
#
# COMPACT_ATOMS: atom_id res chain seq x y z
N MET A 1 4.13 1.05 30.19
CA MET A 1 4.68 1.66 28.97
C MET A 1 6.02 2.23 29.37
N SER A 2 7.07 1.72 28.75
CA SER A 2 8.42 2.27 28.91
C SER A 2 8.52 3.61 28.18
N ASP A 3 9.51 4.44 28.50
CA ASP A 3 9.74 5.70 27.77
C ASP A 3 10.02 5.44 26.27
N ASP A 4 10.64 4.28 25.94
CA ASP A 4 10.87 3.83 24.57
C ASP A 4 9.55 3.55 23.83
N ASP A 5 8.56 2.94 24.48
CA ASP A 5 7.25 2.68 23.86
C ASP A 5 6.52 3.99 23.50
N SER A 6 6.67 5.03 24.33
CA SER A 6 6.05 6.34 24.08
C SER A 6 6.68 7.03 22.88
N LEU A 7 8.00 6.94 22.73
CA LEU A 7 8.73 7.51 21.60
C LEU A 7 8.38 6.79 20.29
N VAL A 8 8.22 5.47 20.34
CA VAL A 8 7.76 4.69 19.19
C VAL A 8 6.37 5.16 18.76
N GLU A 9 5.39 5.24 19.67
CA GLU A 9 4.04 5.66 19.27
C GLU A 9 3.98 7.09 18.71
N GLU A 10 4.73 8.03 19.28
CA GLU A 10 4.84 9.39 18.75
C GLU A 10 5.42 9.40 17.33
N PHE A 11 6.52 8.67 17.09
CA PHE A 11 7.12 8.54 15.77
C PHE A 11 6.13 8.00 14.74
N PHE A 12 5.38 6.95 15.08
CA PHE A 12 4.42 6.34 14.18
C PHE A 12 3.22 7.24 13.87
N SER A 13 2.75 8.02 14.85
CA SER A 13 1.76 9.08 14.59
C SER A 13 2.33 10.12 13.63
N GLU A 14 3.56 10.60 13.81
CA GLU A 14 4.16 11.56 12.88
C GLU A 14 4.34 10.99 11.46
N VAL A 15 4.79 9.75 11.37
CA VAL A 15 4.93 9.03 10.11
C VAL A 15 3.61 8.99 9.36
N ASN A 16 2.52 8.59 10.02
CA ASN A 16 1.23 8.46 9.37
C ASN A 16 0.58 9.82 9.06
N ASP A 17 0.66 10.78 9.98
CA ASP A 17 -0.11 12.03 9.88
C ASP A 17 0.61 13.13 9.09
N LYS A 18 1.95 13.12 9.07
CA LYS A 18 2.76 14.19 8.46
C LYS A 18 3.59 13.72 7.28
N TYR A 19 4.38 12.66 7.46
CA TYR A 19 5.40 12.27 6.47
C TYR A 19 4.81 11.45 5.34
N TYR A 20 3.89 10.54 5.65
CA TYR A 20 3.33 9.63 4.66
C TYR A 20 2.51 10.35 3.57
N PRO A 21 1.66 11.35 3.87
CA PRO A 21 0.99 12.13 2.83
C PRO A 21 1.97 12.84 1.87
N GLN A 22 3.08 13.39 2.39
CA GLN A 22 4.14 13.99 1.56
C GLN A 22 4.84 12.94 0.70
N VAL A 23 5.02 11.73 1.23
CA VAL A 23 5.60 10.63 0.46
C VAL A 23 4.68 10.19 -0.67
N LEU A 24 3.36 10.14 -0.45
CA LEU A 24 2.40 9.82 -1.51
C LEU A 24 2.45 10.86 -2.63
N GLU A 25 2.44 12.15 -2.29
CA GLU A 25 2.62 13.23 -3.27
C GLU A 25 3.92 13.05 -4.08
N GLY A 26 5.03 12.75 -3.42
CA GLY A 26 6.30 12.49 -4.09
C GLY A 26 6.28 11.25 -4.99
N ILE A 27 5.57 10.19 -4.58
CA ILE A 27 5.38 8.98 -5.40
C ILE A 27 4.52 9.28 -6.63
N ASP A 28 3.43 10.03 -6.48
CA ASP A 28 2.54 10.39 -7.59
C ASP A 28 3.30 11.19 -8.64
N LEU A 29 4.13 12.16 -8.21
CA LEU A 29 5.01 12.91 -9.11
C LEU A 29 6.03 12.01 -9.84
N LEU A 30 6.58 10.99 -9.17
CA LEU A 30 7.45 10.02 -9.83
C LEU A 30 6.70 9.21 -10.88
N ASP A 31 5.47 8.79 -10.59
CA ASP A 31 4.63 8.00 -11.50
C ASP A 31 4.22 8.82 -12.73
N GLU A 32 4.02 10.13 -12.57
CA GLU A 32 3.80 11.10 -13.66
C GLU A 32 5.09 11.49 -14.42
N GLU A 33 6.20 10.78 -14.17
CA GLU A 33 7.53 11.02 -14.75
C GLU A 33 8.12 12.42 -14.42
N GLN A 34 7.61 13.11 -13.40
CA GLN A 34 8.13 14.37 -12.85
C GLN A 34 9.27 14.10 -11.85
N ILE A 35 10.38 13.54 -12.34
CA ILE A 35 11.44 12.94 -11.52
C ILE A 35 12.06 13.92 -10.52
N GLU A 36 12.46 15.11 -10.96
CA GLU A 36 13.10 16.10 -10.10
C GLU A 36 12.18 16.55 -8.96
N GLU A 37 10.93 16.87 -9.27
CA GLU A 37 9.94 17.36 -8.31
C GLU A 37 9.56 16.26 -7.31
N GLY A 38 9.33 15.04 -7.80
CA GLY A 38 9.06 13.89 -6.93
C GLY A 38 10.20 13.60 -5.96
N ILE A 39 11.45 13.62 -6.43
CA ILE A 39 12.62 13.42 -5.54
C ILE A 39 12.77 14.57 -4.54
N GLU A 40 12.54 15.82 -4.95
CA GLU A 40 12.59 16.98 -4.06
C GLU A 40 11.58 16.83 -2.90
N VAL A 41 10.34 16.47 -3.22
CA VAL A 41 9.27 16.23 -2.24
C VAL A 41 9.61 15.07 -1.30
N LEU A 42 10.18 13.97 -1.83
CA LEU A 42 10.57 12.80 -1.04
C LEU A 42 11.78 13.05 -0.12
N SER A 43 12.67 13.98 -0.47
CA SER A 43 13.97 14.12 0.18
C SER A 43 13.89 14.35 1.70
N ARG A 44 12.98 15.23 2.13
CA ARG A 44 12.83 15.61 3.55
C ARG A 44 12.19 14.52 4.41
N PRO A 45 11.02 13.96 4.07
CA PRO A 45 10.41 12.91 4.89
C PRO A 45 11.34 11.68 5.00
N LEU A 46 12.00 11.28 3.91
CA LEU A 46 12.94 10.15 3.95
C LEU A 46 14.17 10.44 4.83
N HIS A 47 14.72 11.66 4.75
CA HIS A 47 15.84 12.05 5.61
C HIS A 47 15.50 12.00 7.09
N THR A 48 14.32 12.50 7.45
CA THR A 48 13.82 12.47 8.83
C THR A 48 13.58 11.04 9.31
N ILE A 49 12.89 10.21 8.51
CA ILE A 49 12.63 8.81 8.83
C ILE A 49 13.94 8.05 9.07
N LYS A 50 14.92 8.19 8.17
CA LYS A 50 16.26 7.60 8.35
C LYS A 50 16.92 8.04 9.65
N GLY A 51 16.87 9.34 9.93
CA GLY A 51 17.45 9.93 11.14
C GLY A 51 16.83 9.34 12.39
N VAL A 52 15.51 9.41 12.53
CA VAL A 52 14.79 8.95 13.73
C VAL A 52 14.94 7.44 13.92
N THR A 53 14.73 6.63 12.86
CA THR A 53 14.88 5.16 12.94
C THR A 53 16.31 4.73 13.28
N GLY A 54 17.32 5.54 12.99
CA GLY A 54 18.72 5.26 13.36
C GLY A 54 19.03 5.42 14.85
N PHE A 55 18.16 6.09 15.62
CA PHE A 55 18.28 6.23 17.08
C PHE A 55 17.29 5.35 17.85
N MET A 56 16.38 4.68 17.14
CA MET A 56 15.37 3.81 17.74
C MET A 56 15.86 2.36 17.76
N THR A 57 16.02 1.81 18.96
CA THR A 57 16.43 0.41 19.15
C THR A 57 15.50 -0.54 18.41
N GLY A 58 16.05 -1.40 17.55
CA GLY A 58 15.28 -2.38 16.76
C GLY A 58 14.81 -1.85 15.41
N PHE A 59 15.04 -0.57 15.10
CA PHE A 59 14.67 0.07 13.82
C PHE A 59 15.88 0.38 12.92
N GLU A 60 17.08 -0.04 13.32
CA GLU A 60 18.31 0.16 12.55
C GLU A 60 18.22 -0.38 11.10
N PRO A 61 17.56 -1.53 10.83
CA PRO A 61 17.35 -1.98 9.46
C PRO A 61 16.57 -0.96 8.60
N ALA A 62 15.58 -0.27 9.17
CA ALA A 62 14.81 0.75 8.47
C ALA A 62 15.67 1.97 8.09
N SER A 63 16.54 2.39 9.01
CA SER A 63 17.51 3.47 8.74
C SER A 63 18.47 3.09 7.60
N GLY A 64 19.01 1.88 7.66
CA GLY A 64 19.92 1.35 6.65
C GLY A 64 19.28 1.23 5.26
N PHE A 65 18.06 0.70 5.20
CA PHE A 65 17.30 0.58 3.96
C PHE A 65 16.94 1.96 3.39
N THR A 66 16.42 2.86 4.23
CA THR A 66 16.07 4.24 3.81
C THR A 66 17.26 4.98 3.22
N HIS A 67 18.46 4.80 3.79
CA HIS A 67 19.69 5.40 3.26
C HIS A 67 20.03 4.89 1.84
N LYS A 68 19.81 3.59 1.56
CA LYS A 68 20.02 3.03 0.21
C LYS A 68 19.01 3.60 -0.77
N VAL A 69 17.75 3.77 -0.37
CA VAL A 69 16.71 4.43 -1.18
C VAL A 69 17.08 5.88 -1.47
N GLU A 70 17.45 6.68 -0.46
CA GLU A 70 17.92 8.06 -0.66
C GLU A 70 19.10 8.13 -1.63
N SER A 71 20.05 7.19 -1.51
CA SER A 71 21.23 7.14 -2.39
C SER A 71 20.85 6.85 -3.83
N TYR A 72 19.87 5.97 -4.05
CA TYR A 72 19.36 5.66 -5.39
C TYR A 72 18.61 6.84 -6.00
N LEU A 73 17.73 7.50 -5.24
CA LEU A 73 17.01 8.69 -5.70
C LEU A 73 18.00 9.80 -6.11
N LYS A 74 19.05 10.06 -5.31
CA LYS A 74 20.09 11.03 -5.68
C LYS A 74 20.83 10.68 -6.98
N LYS A 75 21.12 9.40 -7.21
CA LYS A 75 21.74 8.95 -8.47
C LYS A 75 20.78 9.09 -9.66
N MET A 76 19.48 8.91 -9.45
CA MET A 76 18.46 9.14 -10.48
C MET A 76 18.31 10.63 -10.79
N GLU A 77 18.34 11.48 -9.76
CA GLU A 77 18.35 12.95 -9.87
C GLU A 77 19.59 13.43 -10.64
N SER A 78 20.78 12.93 -10.31
CA SER A 78 22.04 13.28 -10.98
C SER A 78 22.20 12.70 -12.40
N GLY A 79 21.35 11.75 -12.79
CA GLY A 79 21.42 11.05 -14.07
C GLY A 79 22.45 9.91 -14.12
N GLU A 80 23.04 9.54 -12.99
CA GLU A 80 23.91 8.35 -12.86
C GLU A 80 23.13 7.04 -13.01
N VAL A 81 21.83 7.05 -12.68
CA VAL A 81 20.88 5.96 -12.94
C VAL A 81 19.88 6.43 -13.98
N GLY A 82 19.50 5.54 -14.89
CA GLY A 82 18.49 5.83 -15.91
C GLY A 82 17.13 6.16 -15.30
N ARG A 83 16.30 6.88 -16.07
CA ARG A 83 14.94 7.28 -15.69
C ARG A 83 13.89 6.56 -16.55
N THR A 84 14.14 5.30 -16.86
CA THR A 84 13.17 4.46 -17.57
C THR A 84 12.06 4.01 -16.62
N LEU A 85 10.88 3.67 -17.15
CA LEU A 85 9.75 3.20 -16.35
C LEU A 85 10.12 2.09 -15.34
N PRO A 86 10.96 1.07 -15.68
CA PRO A 86 11.42 0.10 -14.69
C PRO A 86 12.22 0.69 -13.51
N GLN A 87 13.01 1.74 -13.74
CA GLN A 87 13.81 2.39 -12.70
C GLN A 87 12.95 3.28 -11.81
N ILE A 88 11.99 4.00 -12.42
CA ILE A 88 10.98 4.78 -11.70
C ILE A 88 10.13 3.86 -10.82
N ALA A 89 9.62 2.77 -11.38
CA ALA A 89 8.85 1.77 -10.64
C ALA A 89 9.66 1.18 -9.47
N LEU A 90 10.96 0.90 -9.66
CA LEU A 90 11.84 0.47 -8.58
C LEU A 90 12.00 1.55 -7.48
N ALA A 91 12.11 2.83 -7.84
CA ALA A 91 12.15 3.91 -6.87
C ALA A 91 10.87 3.94 -6.04
N ILE A 92 9.70 3.91 -6.68
CA ILE A 92 8.38 3.93 -6.04
C ILE A 92 8.21 2.69 -5.13
N GLU A 93 8.55 1.50 -5.62
CA GLU A 93 8.51 0.27 -4.82
C GLU A 93 9.39 0.39 -3.58
N SER A 94 10.62 0.86 -3.73
CA SER A 94 11.57 0.98 -2.62
C SER A 94 11.10 1.99 -1.57
N VAL A 95 10.52 3.11 -1.98
CA VAL A 95 9.95 4.11 -1.06
C VAL A 95 8.77 3.52 -0.28
N ASN A 96 7.85 2.82 -0.96
CA ASN A 96 6.74 2.14 -0.29
C ASN A 96 7.23 1.07 0.71
N SER A 97 8.26 0.31 0.34
CA SER A 97 8.83 -0.74 1.17
C SER A 97 9.46 -0.22 2.47
N ILE A 98 9.87 1.05 2.55
CA ILE A 98 10.34 1.65 3.82
C ILE A 98 9.23 1.59 4.87
N PHE A 99 7.99 1.93 4.50
CA PHE A 99 6.88 1.96 5.44
C PHE A 99 6.43 0.55 5.82
N ILE A 100 6.42 -0.38 4.87
CA ILE A 100 6.14 -1.79 5.15
C ILE A 100 7.14 -2.36 6.14
N LEU A 101 8.43 -2.11 5.94
CA LEU A 101 9.50 -2.56 6.83
C LEU A 101 9.36 -1.93 8.23
N ILE A 102 9.09 -0.63 8.32
CA ILE A 102 8.86 0.06 9.60
C ILE A 102 7.65 -0.54 10.34
N GLU A 103 6.57 -0.85 9.65
CA GLU A 103 5.39 -1.51 10.23
C GLU A 103 5.67 -2.93 10.73
N GLN A 104 6.41 -3.74 9.95
CA GLN A 104 6.82 -5.07 10.38
C GLN A 104 7.64 -5.00 11.68
N LEU A 105 8.66 -4.13 11.72
CA LEU A 105 9.49 -3.94 12.90
C LEU A 105 8.68 -3.51 14.13
N ARG A 106 7.70 -2.62 13.97
CA ARG A 106 6.80 -2.24 15.09
C ARG A 106 5.93 -3.38 15.56
N ASN A 107 5.33 -4.12 14.64
CA ASN A 107 4.27 -5.07 14.97
C ASN A 107 4.84 -6.43 15.43
N THR A 108 5.97 -6.86 14.89
CA THR A 108 6.55 -8.19 15.15
C THR A 108 7.97 -8.15 15.71
N GLY A 109 8.64 -6.99 15.67
CA GLY A 109 10.07 -6.88 16.03
C GLY A 109 11.02 -7.50 14.99
N THR A 110 10.49 -7.97 13.87
CA THR A 110 11.22 -8.60 12.77
C THR A 110 10.73 -8.04 11.44
N TYR A 111 11.40 -8.34 10.33
CA TYR A 111 11.02 -7.89 9.00
C TYR A 111 11.41 -8.94 7.96
N ASP A 112 10.89 -8.83 6.75
CA ASP A 112 11.26 -9.73 5.65
C ASP A 112 12.63 -9.32 5.08
N GLU A 113 13.68 -9.99 5.57
CA GLU A 113 15.06 -9.76 5.14
C GLU A 113 15.29 -10.13 3.67
N GLU A 114 14.62 -11.17 3.16
CA GLU A 114 14.80 -11.64 1.79
C GLU A 114 14.25 -10.63 0.78
N PHE A 115 13.00 -10.18 1.02
CA PHE A 115 12.36 -9.15 0.21
C PHE A 115 13.15 -7.84 0.26
N THR A 116 13.53 -7.40 1.46
CA THR A 116 14.30 -6.16 1.62
C THR A 116 15.64 -6.26 0.88
N SER A 117 16.37 -7.36 1.05
CA SER A 117 17.64 -7.60 0.36
C SER A 117 17.48 -7.67 -1.16
N SER A 118 16.36 -8.22 -1.66
CA SER A 118 16.06 -8.23 -3.10
C SER A 118 15.98 -6.80 -3.66
N ILE A 119 15.24 -5.91 -3.00
CA ILE A 119 15.15 -4.50 -3.42
C ILE A 119 16.52 -3.83 -3.34
N GLU A 120 17.25 -4.02 -2.24
CA GLU A 120 18.58 -3.43 -2.09
C GLU A 120 19.55 -3.84 -3.21
N ASN A 121 19.55 -5.12 -3.57
CA ASN A 121 20.35 -5.61 -4.70
C ASN A 121 19.91 -4.94 -6.01
N ARG A 122 18.59 -4.84 -6.26
CA ARG A 122 18.05 -4.17 -7.46
C ARG A 122 18.43 -2.70 -7.53
N LEU A 123 18.47 -1.99 -6.41
CA LEU A 123 18.95 -0.61 -6.32
C LEU A 123 20.44 -0.46 -6.67
N LEU A 124 21.24 -1.51 -6.43
CA LEU A 124 22.64 -1.58 -6.83
C LEU A 124 22.83 -2.00 -8.30
N GLY A 125 21.74 -2.28 -9.03
CA GLY A 125 21.78 -2.80 -10.40
C GLY A 125 22.04 -4.31 -10.47
N GLU A 126 21.92 -5.00 -9.35
CA GLU A 126 22.16 -6.44 -9.20
C GLU A 126 20.84 -7.16 -8.85
N GLY A 127 20.76 -8.48 -9.00
CA GLY A 127 19.60 -9.25 -8.52
C GLY A 127 18.37 -9.28 -9.45
N LYS A 128 17.35 -10.03 -9.02
CA LYS A 128 16.07 -10.24 -9.72
C LYS A 128 14.92 -9.83 -8.81
N VAL A 129 13.77 -9.53 -9.41
CA VAL A 129 12.51 -9.33 -8.68
C VAL A 129 12.19 -10.60 -7.90
N VAL A 130 12.09 -10.48 -6.59
CA VAL A 130 11.47 -11.48 -5.70
C VAL A 130 10.05 -11.00 -5.43
N GLU A 131 9.10 -11.92 -5.28
CA GLU A 131 7.74 -11.53 -4.89
C GLU A 131 7.77 -10.79 -3.54
N GLY A 132 6.87 -9.81 -3.37
CA GLY A 132 6.76 -9.01 -2.14
C GLY A 132 6.67 -9.88 -0.88
N PRO A 133 6.87 -9.32 0.34
CA PRO A 133 7.14 -10.06 1.56
C PRO A 133 6.38 -11.37 1.61
N ALA A 134 7.10 -12.46 1.44
CA ALA A 134 6.51 -13.78 1.39
C ALA A 134 6.20 -14.13 2.85
N ASP A 135 4.93 -13.94 3.21
CA ASP A 135 4.40 -14.38 4.49
C ASP A 135 4.98 -13.60 5.69
N SER A 136 4.42 -12.43 5.96
CA SER A 136 4.49 -11.82 7.31
C SER A 136 3.72 -12.65 8.36
N GLY A 137 3.24 -13.86 8.01
CA GLY A 137 2.24 -14.62 8.75
C GLY A 137 0.82 -14.06 8.61
N LEU A 138 0.61 -13.05 7.76
CA LEU A 138 -0.67 -12.36 7.58
C LEU A 138 -1.12 -12.50 6.13
N ASN A 139 -2.23 -13.21 5.93
CA ASN A 139 -2.97 -13.21 4.68
C ASN A 139 -3.40 -11.76 4.39
N PRO A 140 -3.08 -11.16 3.23
CA PRO A 140 -3.41 -9.75 2.96
C PRO A 140 -4.91 -9.47 2.90
N ILE A 141 -5.73 -10.52 2.83
CA ILE A 141 -7.17 -10.43 2.88
C ILE A 141 -7.78 -11.49 3.80
N GLU A 142 -8.94 -11.18 4.35
CA GLU A 142 -9.85 -12.12 4.99
C GLU A 142 -11.14 -12.19 4.18
N ILE A 143 -11.73 -13.38 4.03
CA ILE A 143 -12.91 -13.59 3.19
C ILE A 143 -14.02 -14.19 4.03
N GLU A 144 -15.22 -13.64 3.89
CA GLU A 144 -16.43 -14.10 4.56
C GLU A 144 -17.62 -14.10 3.60
N SER A 145 -18.32 -15.22 3.47
CA SER A 145 -19.54 -15.33 2.65
C SER A 145 -20.78 -15.09 3.52
N VAL A 146 -21.55 -14.03 3.24
CA VAL A 146 -22.75 -13.66 4.01
C VAL A 146 -23.90 -13.28 3.08
N ASP A 147 -25.07 -13.89 3.32
CA ASP A 147 -26.31 -13.62 2.57
C ASP A 147 -26.15 -13.65 1.03
N GLY A 148 -25.30 -14.55 0.53
CA GLY A 148 -25.03 -14.70 -0.90
C GLY A 148 -24.09 -13.64 -1.49
N ALA A 149 -23.43 -12.86 -0.65
CA ALA A 149 -22.36 -11.94 -1.03
C ALA A 149 -21.02 -12.38 -0.44
N GLU A 150 -19.93 -12.11 -1.16
CA GLU A 150 -18.57 -12.30 -0.66
C GLU A 150 -18.04 -10.98 -0.08
N ILE A 151 -17.53 -11.04 1.15
CA ILE A 151 -16.94 -9.88 1.83
C ILE A 151 -15.44 -10.13 1.90
N ILE A 152 -14.68 -9.23 1.27
CA ILE A 152 -13.22 -9.29 1.19
C ILE A 152 -12.68 -8.13 2.02
N SER A 153 -12.20 -8.44 3.22
CA SER A 153 -11.58 -7.47 4.12
C SER A 153 -10.10 -7.37 3.84
N LEU A 154 -9.61 -6.17 3.55
CA LEU A 154 -8.17 -5.93 3.42
C LEU A 154 -7.53 -5.94 4.82
N ALA A 155 -6.59 -6.84 5.05
CA ALA A 155 -6.02 -7.13 6.38
C ALA A 155 -4.65 -6.48 6.61
N VAL A 156 -4.18 -5.64 5.68
CA VAL A 156 -2.91 -4.93 5.78
C VAL A 156 -3.12 -3.42 5.71
N ASN A 157 -2.30 -2.68 6.47
CA ASN A 157 -2.34 -1.22 6.50
C ASN A 157 -2.00 -0.59 5.14
N ARG A 158 -1.07 -1.19 4.38
CA ARG A 158 -0.51 -0.60 3.16
C ARG A 158 -0.53 -1.62 2.03
N PHE A 159 -1.27 -1.29 0.97
CA PHE A 159 -1.60 -2.22 -0.11
C PHE A 159 -0.99 -1.76 -1.45
N TYR A 160 0.31 -1.99 -1.63
CA TYR A 160 1.09 -1.51 -2.79
C TYR A 160 1.77 -2.61 -3.59
N LEU A 161 1.92 -3.80 -3.02
CA LEU A 161 2.71 -4.86 -3.62
C LEU A 161 1.85 -5.80 -4.45
N ALA A 162 2.45 -6.36 -5.51
CA ALA A 162 1.78 -7.36 -6.35
C ALA A 162 1.39 -8.61 -5.54
N SER A 163 2.22 -9.04 -4.60
CA SER A 163 1.93 -10.18 -3.71
C SER A 163 0.72 -9.95 -2.80
N GLN A 164 0.36 -8.69 -2.52
CA GLN A 164 -0.86 -8.35 -1.79
C GLN A 164 -2.07 -8.33 -2.74
N ARG A 165 -1.91 -7.79 -3.96
CA ARG A 165 -2.99 -7.69 -4.97
C ARG A 165 -3.40 -9.03 -5.57
N ASN A 166 -2.46 -9.95 -5.79
CA ASN A 166 -2.75 -11.22 -6.45
C ASN A 166 -3.81 -12.05 -5.68
N PRO A 167 -3.75 -12.21 -4.35
CA PRO A 167 -4.83 -12.85 -3.59
C PRO A 167 -6.22 -12.23 -3.82
N VAL A 168 -6.34 -10.91 -3.87
CA VAL A 168 -7.62 -10.23 -4.17
C VAL A 168 -8.09 -10.59 -5.56
N LYS A 169 -7.18 -10.55 -6.54
CA LYS A 169 -7.47 -10.90 -7.94
C LYS A 169 -7.97 -12.34 -8.05
N ASP A 170 -7.25 -13.28 -7.46
CA ASP A 170 -7.56 -14.71 -7.56
C ASP A 170 -8.96 -14.98 -6.99
N VAL A 171 -9.30 -14.36 -5.84
CA VAL A 171 -10.64 -14.44 -5.25
C VAL A 171 -11.70 -13.86 -6.18
N LEU A 172 -11.49 -12.65 -6.71
CA LEU A 172 -12.46 -12.04 -7.63
C LEU A 172 -12.66 -12.85 -8.91
N GLN A 173 -11.63 -13.55 -9.39
CA GLN A 173 -11.71 -14.43 -10.56
C GLN A 173 -12.54 -15.68 -10.32
N ASP A 174 -12.55 -16.18 -9.08
CA ASP A 174 -13.27 -17.40 -8.70
C ASP A 174 -14.75 -17.14 -8.36
N ILE A 175 -15.16 -15.88 -8.23
CA ILE A 175 -16.56 -15.50 -7.97
C ILE A 175 -17.38 -15.55 -9.25
N GLU A 176 -18.54 -16.21 -9.18
CA GLU A 176 -19.45 -16.33 -10.33
C GLU A 176 -20.04 -14.97 -10.74
N THR A 177 -20.10 -14.74 -12.06
CA THR A 177 -20.71 -13.53 -12.66
C THR A 177 -22.09 -13.23 -12.08
N GLY A 178 -22.33 -11.96 -11.74
CA GLY A 178 -23.56 -11.45 -11.15
C GLY A 178 -23.60 -11.54 -9.62
N HIS A 179 -22.61 -12.13 -8.97
CA HIS A 179 -22.52 -12.11 -7.50
C HIS A 179 -22.08 -10.75 -6.98
N ARG A 180 -22.48 -10.49 -5.74
CA ARG A 180 -22.22 -9.25 -5.03
C ARG A 180 -20.95 -9.43 -4.20
N VAL A 181 -20.06 -8.44 -4.28
CA VAL A 181 -18.80 -8.45 -3.55
C VAL A 181 -18.66 -7.15 -2.80
N LEU A 182 -18.29 -7.21 -1.52
CA LEU A 182 -17.98 -6.04 -0.71
C LEU A 182 -16.50 -6.04 -0.36
N LEU A 183 -15.80 -4.98 -0.73
CA LEU A 183 -14.41 -4.76 -0.35
C LEU A 183 -14.37 -3.85 0.88
N ASP A 184 -13.81 -4.34 1.98
CA ASP A 184 -13.71 -3.60 3.24
C ASP A 184 -12.28 -3.08 3.47
N PHE A 185 -12.15 -1.74 3.47
CA PHE A 185 -10.89 -1.02 3.64
C PHE A 185 -10.65 -0.57 5.08
N SER A 186 -11.49 -0.95 6.04
CA SER A 186 -11.48 -0.41 7.42
C SER A 186 -10.14 -0.57 8.16
N ASN A 187 -9.37 -1.61 7.83
CA ASN A 187 -8.04 -1.86 8.42
C ASN A 187 -6.88 -1.35 7.54
N THR A 188 -7.18 -0.78 6.38
CA THR A 188 -6.18 -0.34 5.41
C THR A 188 -6.01 1.16 5.45
N LEU A 189 -4.81 1.60 5.82
CA LEU A 189 -4.42 3.00 5.86
C LEU A 189 -4.27 3.59 4.46
N SER A 190 -3.77 2.83 3.49
CA SER A 190 -3.59 3.36 2.13
C SER A 190 -3.38 2.26 1.09
N VAL A 191 -3.71 2.58 -0.16
CA VAL A 191 -3.61 1.67 -1.30
C VAL A 191 -3.11 2.41 -2.55
N GLY A 192 -2.42 1.69 -3.43
CA GLY A 192 -2.07 2.19 -4.76
C GLY A 192 -3.25 2.16 -5.73
N SER A 193 -3.24 3.05 -6.73
CA SER A 193 -4.24 3.10 -7.82
C SER A 193 -4.44 1.75 -8.51
N SER A 194 -3.35 1.01 -8.72
CA SER A 194 -3.36 -0.34 -9.33
C SER A 194 -4.31 -1.35 -8.64
N LEU A 195 -4.57 -1.22 -7.33
CA LEU A 195 -5.57 -2.06 -6.66
C LEU A 195 -6.98 -1.69 -7.14
N PHE A 196 -7.32 -0.40 -7.15
CA PHE A 196 -8.62 0.06 -7.60
C PHE A 196 -8.85 -0.20 -9.09
N GLU A 197 -7.83 -0.02 -9.94
CA GLU A 197 -7.90 -0.37 -11.36
C GLU A 197 -8.22 -1.85 -11.56
N MET A 198 -7.53 -2.71 -10.82
CA MET A 198 -7.77 -4.14 -10.84
C MET A 198 -9.19 -4.48 -10.39
N ILE A 199 -9.66 -3.95 -9.25
CA ILE A 199 -11.03 -4.20 -8.75
C ILE A 199 -12.07 -3.68 -9.75
N ALA A 200 -11.89 -2.46 -10.27
CA ALA A 200 -12.78 -1.86 -11.26
C ALA A 200 -12.86 -2.68 -12.56
N SER A 201 -11.79 -3.40 -12.94
CA SER A 201 -11.82 -4.27 -14.11
C SER A 201 -12.83 -5.43 -13.99
N PHE A 202 -13.19 -5.83 -12.77
CA PHE A 202 -14.21 -6.86 -12.50
C PHE A 202 -15.64 -6.29 -12.39
N SER A 203 -15.83 -4.97 -12.44
CA SER A 203 -17.15 -4.34 -12.25
C SER A 203 -18.13 -4.62 -13.40
N GLN A 204 -17.66 -5.23 -14.50
CA GLN A 204 -18.52 -5.69 -15.60
C GLN A 204 -19.17 -7.03 -15.29
N ASP A 205 -18.52 -7.86 -14.48
CA ASP A 205 -18.96 -9.22 -14.16
C ASP A 205 -19.54 -9.33 -12.75
N LEU A 206 -19.12 -8.46 -11.82
CA LEU A 206 -19.50 -8.50 -10.40
C LEU A 206 -20.16 -7.19 -9.96
N GLU A 207 -21.10 -7.27 -9.01
CA GLU A 207 -21.63 -6.09 -8.32
C GLU A 207 -20.70 -5.75 -7.14
N ILE A 208 -19.78 -4.81 -7.35
CA ILE A 208 -18.74 -4.51 -6.37
C ILE A 208 -19.09 -3.25 -5.55
N GLY A 209 -19.18 -3.43 -4.24
CA GLY A 209 -19.28 -2.39 -3.23
C GLY A 209 -17.96 -2.15 -2.50
N ILE A 210 -17.77 -0.93 -1.99
CA ILE A 210 -16.64 -0.55 -1.12
C ILE A 210 -17.17 0.08 0.16
N ILE A 211 -16.53 -0.25 1.30
CA ILE A 211 -16.74 0.41 2.60
C ILE A 211 -15.40 0.73 3.28
N GLY A 212 -15.42 1.57 4.31
CA GLY A 212 -14.31 1.69 5.26
C GLY A 212 -13.10 2.49 4.78
N MET A 213 -13.18 3.18 3.63
CA MET A 213 -12.07 4.01 3.16
C MET A 213 -11.84 5.21 4.08
N ASN A 214 -10.58 5.39 4.51
CA ASN A 214 -10.13 6.64 5.13
C ASN A 214 -9.82 7.71 4.07
N SER A 215 -9.35 8.88 4.51
CA SER A 215 -9.04 10.02 3.62
C SER A 215 -7.98 9.74 2.56
N LEU A 216 -6.95 8.94 2.85
CA LEU A 216 -5.90 8.59 1.88
C LEU A 216 -6.45 7.66 0.79
N CYS A 217 -7.17 6.60 1.18
CA CYS A 217 -7.82 5.69 0.24
C CYS A 217 -8.86 6.42 -0.62
N SER A 218 -9.69 7.25 0.01
CA SER A 218 -10.75 8.02 -0.68
C SER A 218 -10.18 9.06 -1.64
N ALA A 219 -9.08 9.75 -1.29
CA ALA A 219 -8.42 10.69 -2.20
C ALA A 219 -7.98 10.00 -3.50
N ASN A 220 -7.30 8.85 -3.41
CA ASN A 220 -6.92 8.06 -4.58
C ASN A 220 -8.15 7.56 -5.35
N PHE A 221 -9.15 7.03 -4.64
CA PHE A 221 -10.36 6.51 -5.26
C PHE A 221 -11.09 7.54 -6.13
N HIS A 222 -11.28 8.76 -5.61
CA HIS A 222 -12.03 9.81 -6.29
C HIS A 222 -11.22 10.54 -7.37
N THR A 223 -9.94 10.81 -7.11
CA THR A 223 -9.07 11.54 -8.06
C THR A 223 -8.98 10.80 -9.39
N TRP A 224 -8.88 9.48 -9.32
CA TRP A 224 -8.80 8.59 -10.48
C TRP A 224 -10.17 8.19 -11.04
N GLY A 225 -11.27 8.67 -10.42
CA GLY A 225 -12.63 8.51 -10.94
C GLY A 225 -13.20 7.09 -10.83
N PHE A 226 -12.72 6.27 -9.90
CA PHE A 226 -13.18 4.89 -9.72
C PHE A 226 -14.63 4.80 -9.20
N SER A 227 -15.17 5.89 -8.64
CA SER A 227 -16.59 6.01 -8.27
C SER A 227 -17.58 5.86 -9.43
N ARG A 228 -17.09 5.86 -10.67
CA ARG A 228 -17.89 5.55 -11.88
C ARG A 228 -18.13 4.05 -12.07
N TYR A 229 -17.28 3.21 -11.49
CA TYR A 229 -17.28 1.75 -11.67
C TYR A 229 -17.64 1.01 -10.38
N LEU A 230 -17.28 1.57 -9.23
CA LEU A 230 -17.42 0.95 -7.92
C LEU A 230 -18.35 1.80 -7.04
N THR A 231 -19.24 1.15 -6.30
CA THR A 231 -20.22 1.85 -5.45
C THR A 231 -19.72 1.89 -4.01
N GLU A 232 -19.63 3.08 -3.44
CA GLU A 232 -19.36 3.24 -2.00
C GLU A 232 -20.63 3.09 -1.18
N TYR A 233 -20.51 2.41 -0.05
CA TYR A 233 -21.57 2.20 0.93
C TYR A 233 -21.15 2.79 2.28
N ASP A 234 -22.11 3.32 3.06
CA ASP A 234 -21.79 3.84 4.39
C ASP A 234 -21.49 2.70 5.38
N SER A 235 -22.07 1.51 5.18
CA SER A 235 -21.83 0.35 6.04
C SER A 235 -22.10 -0.98 5.34
N ARG A 236 -21.54 -2.04 5.93
CA ARG A 236 -21.77 -3.44 5.54
C ARG A 236 -23.26 -3.79 5.56
N GLU A 237 -24.01 -3.34 6.56
CA GLU A 237 -25.44 -3.61 6.69
C GLU A 237 -26.24 -2.99 5.54
N ILE A 238 -25.87 -1.78 5.08
CA ILE A 238 -26.55 -1.15 3.94
C ILE A 238 -26.28 -1.94 2.66
N PHE A 239 -25.03 -2.35 2.45
CA PHE A 239 -24.68 -3.21 1.31
C PHE A 239 -25.50 -4.51 1.32
N LEU A 240 -25.58 -5.21 2.46
CA LEU A 240 -26.32 -6.46 2.57
C LEU A 240 -27.84 -6.25 2.44
N SER A 241 -28.39 -5.18 3.03
CA SER A 241 -29.83 -4.91 3.03
C SER A 241 -30.37 -4.34 1.72
N ASN A 242 -29.54 -3.72 0.87
CA ASN A 242 -29.96 -3.28 -0.47
C ASN A 242 -30.50 -4.42 -1.35
N ASN A 243 -30.22 -5.68 -0.99
CA ASN A 243 -30.78 -6.87 -1.63
C ASN A 243 -32.24 -7.18 -1.23
N LEU A 244 -32.69 -6.74 -0.05
CA LEU A 244 -34.06 -7.01 0.44
C LEU A 244 -35.16 -6.25 -0.32
N SER A 245 -34.77 -5.33 -1.20
CA SER A 245 -35.69 -4.57 -2.06
C SER A 245 -36.10 -5.29 -3.35
N GLY A 246 -35.43 -6.39 -3.71
CA GLY A 246 -35.64 -7.11 -4.98
C GLY A 246 -36.49 -8.38 -4.90
N ALA A 247 -36.90 -8.83 -3.71
CA ALA A 247 -37.60 -10.11 -3.52
C ALA A 247 -39.14 -10.00 -3.48
N ASN A 248 -39.74 -8.94 -4.02
CA ASN A 248 -41.20 -8.82 -4.15
C ASN A 248 -41.58 -8.09 -5.46
N VAL A 249 -41.53 -8.80 -6.60
CA VAL A 249 -42.54 -8.72 -7.69
C VAL A 249 -42.61 -10.06 -8.39
#